data_AF-A0A818KRP0-F1
#
_entry.id   AF-A0A818KRP0-F1
#
_cell.length_a   1.000
_cell.length_b   1.000
_cell.length_c   1.000
_cell.angle_alpha   90.00
_cell.angle_beta   90.00
_cell.angle_gamma   90.00
#
_symmetry.space_group_name_H-M   'P 1'
#
loop_
_entity.id
_entity.type
_entity.pdbx_description
1 polymer ?
#
loop_
_entity_poly.entity_id
_entity_poly.type
_entity_poly.pdbx_seq_one_letter_code
_entity_poly.pdbx_strand_id
1 'polypeptide(L)'
;KGRSLDGWSSFGQGSIALNTSQPLSSALPVHLKYSLIENSTSPSGFRNSGFYGINIQVQNYTARFFYRSLGEAYVADGQLSIGFSDSTGQITYGISKIDVSIAPADNWFPFSFTIPVFSNTSSAKNFFFIEFPPGSKGDFEFNLVSCFPPTYKDRVNGARMDIAQVFADLKPGYVRLPGGNDLEGPTILERFIWNNTIDLLENRPGRRGTWTGYNTEGFGLIELLTFVEDIGATPILAVYAGYSLDGKAVPQDELQPYIDEVIKELDFLTAYASNNSMGALREHLGRSEPFDIRYVEIGNEDFFAASSYSYRWPAFYNVLSQRYHTITFI
;
A
#
# COMPACT_ATOMS: atom_id res chain seq x y z
N LYS A 1 -0.02 -11.98 10.88
CA LYS A 1 -0.84 -12.66 9.85
C LYS A 1 -0.35 -12.16 8.50
N GLY A 2 0.13 -13.07 7.66
CA GLY A 2 0.82 -12.74 6.40
C GLY A 2 -0.11 -12.72 5.20
N ARG A 3 0.47 -12.85 4.01
CA ARG A 3 -0.23 -12.94 2.72
C ARG A 3 -1.20 -14.14 2.73
N SER A 4 -2.49 -13.85 2.67
CA SER A 4 -3.60 -14.81 2.81
C SER A 4 -4.69 -14.56 1.76
N LEU A 5 -5.68 -15.44 1.66
CA LEU A 5 -6.91 -15.21 0.91
C LEU A 5 -7.97 -14.47 1.76
N ASP A 6 -7.58 -13.83 2.87
CA ASP A 6 -8.53 -13.11 3.71
C ASP A 6 -9.23 -12.01 2.89
N GLY A 7 -10.56 -11.98 2.98
CA GLY A 7 -11.42 -11.10 2.19
C GLY A 7 -11.68 -11.56 0.76
N TRP A 8 -11.00 -12.58 0.25
CA TRP A 8 -11.20 -13.15 -1.09
C TRP A 8 -12.01 -14.44 -1.05
N SER A 9 -12.91 -14.61 -2.03
CA SER A 9 -13.67 -15.86 -2.23
C SER A 9 -13.92 -16.09 -3.71
N SER A 10 -14.01 -17.36 -4.14
CA SER A 10 -14.47 -17.71 -5.49
C SER A 10 -16.00 -17.82 -5.55
N PHE A 11 -16.55 -17.76 -6.76
CA PHE A 11 -17.94 -18.06 -7.07
C PHE A 11 -18.04 -18.76 -8.45
N GLY A 12 -19.16 -19.43 -8.71
CA GLY A 12 -19.32 -20.25 -9.92
C GLY A 12 -18.50 -21.53 -9.84
N GLN A 13 -17.85 -21.90 -10.94
CA GLN A 13 -17.17 -23.19 -11.11
C GLN A 13 -15.64 -23.14 -10.88
N GLY A 14 -15.09 -21.96 -10.60
CA GLY A 14 -13.65 -21.79 -10.38
C GLY A 14 -13.24 -21.81 -8.91
N SER A 15 -11.94 -21.93 -8.69
CA SER A 15 -11.32 -21.91 -7.36
C SER A 15 -10.17 -20.92 -7.29
N ILE A 16 -9.90 -20.40 -6.10
CA ILE A 16 -8.76 -19.51 -5.83
C ILE A 16 -7.74 -20.20 -4.92
N ALA A 17 -6.46 -19.94 -5.19
CA ALA A 17 -5.33 -20.36 -4.37
C ALA A 17 -4.26 -19.27 -4.35
N LEU A 18 -3.35 -19.34 -3.37
CA LEU A 18 -2.13 -18.56 -3.40
C LEU A 18 -1.07 -19.30 -4.22
N ASN A 19 -0.29 -18.56 -4.99
CA ASN A 19 0.87 -19.10 -5.70
C ASN A 19 2.09 -18.18 -5.47
N THR A 20 3.29 -18.76 -5.60
CA THR A 20 4.58 -18.08 -5.40
C THR A 20 5.54 -18.32 -6.57
N SER A 21 5.15 -19.10 -7.57
CA SER A 21 5.99 -19.38 -8.74
C SER A 21 5.99 -18.21 -9.71
N GLN A 22 7.17 -17.71 -10.07
CA GLN A 22 7.36 -16.58 -10.99
C GLN A 22 6.51 -15.35 -10.60
N PRO A 23 6.75 -14.77 -9.42
CA PRO A 23 5.95 -13.65 -8.94
C PRO A 23 6.11 -12.40 -9.80
N LEU A 24 5.21 -11.45 -9.64
CA LEU A 24 5.26 -10.14 -10.32
C LEU A 24 6.59 -9.42 -10.06
N SER A 25 7.07 -9.50 -8.82
CA SER A 25 8.35 -8.93 -8.40
C SER A 25 8.89 -9.67 -7.17
N SER A 26 10.15 -9.41 -6.82
CA SER A 26 10.72 -9.89 -5.56
C SER A 26 10.02 -9.29 -4.32
N ALA A 27 9.46 -8.09 -4.44
CA ALA A 27 8.71 -7.43 -3.37
C ALA A 27 7.33 -8.09 -3.16
N LEU A 28 6.71 -8.60 -4.24
CA LEU A 28 5.39 -9.23 -4.22
C LEU A 28 5.43 -10.72 -4.60
N PRO A 29 6.06 -11.58 -3.78
CA PRO A 29 6.34 -12.98 -4.11
C PRO A 29 5.12 -13.91 -3.96
N VAL A 30 3.94 -13.38 -3.65
CA VAL A 30 2.69 -14.16 -3.55
C VAL A 30 1.62 -13.46 -4.38
N HIS A 31 0.88 -14.22 -5.17
CA HIS A 31 -0.22 -13.76 -6.00
C HIS A 31 -1.41 -14.72 -5.93
N LEU A 32 -2.57 -14.24 -6.38
CA LEU A 32 -3.77 -15.05 -6.49
C LEU A 32 -3.75 -15.83 -7.80
N LYS A 33 -3.94 -17.14 -7.71
CA LYS A 33 -4.22 -18.01 -8.85
C LYS A 33 -5.72 -18.36 -8.85
N TYR A 34 -6.37 -18.18 -9.98
CA TYR A 34 -7.75 -18.59 -10.24
C TYR A 34 -7.76 -19.69 -11.29
N SER A 35 -8.45 -20.79 -11.00
CA SER A 35 -8.44 -22.01 -11.82
C SER A 35 -9.84 -22.42 -12.26
N LEU A 36 -10.01 -22.61 -13.58
CA LEU A 36 -11.16 -23.23 -14.24
C LEU A 36 -10.70 -24.52 -14.92
N ILE A 37 -10.95 -25.67 -14.29
CA ILE A 37 -10.45 -26.98 -14.76
C ILE A 37 -11.09 -27.38 -16.10
N GLU A 38 -12.39 -27.15 -16.20
CA GLU A 38 -13.19 -27.40 -17.40
C GLU A 38 -13.72 -26.07 -17.95
N ASN A 39 -14.27 -26.11 -19.18
CA ASN A 39 -14.96 -24.96 -19.73
C ASN A 39 -16.13 -24.60 -18.81
N SER A 40 -16.14 -23.37 -18.29
CA SER A 40 -17.23 -22.90 -17.46
C SER A 40 -18.55 -22.94 -18.25
N THR A 41 -19.62 -23.39 -17.62
CA THR A 41 -20.98 -23.37 -18.20
C THR A 41 -21.81 -22.20 -17.67
N SER A 42 -21.27 -21.47 -16.70
CA SER A 42 -21.89 -20.31 -16.06
C SER A 42 -20.83 -19.25 -15.73
N PRO A 43 -21.22 -17.97 -15.57
CA PRO A 43 -20.29 -16.93 -15.11
C PRO A 43 -19.62 -17.37 -13.81
N SER A 44 -18.30 -17.26 -13.77
CA SER A 44 -17.49 -17.75 -12.65
C SER A 44 -16.37 -16.77 -12.37
N GLY A 45 -15.94 -16.65 -11.13
CA GLY A 45 -14.89 -15.69 -10.82
C GLY A 45 -14.51 -15.68 -9.36
N PHE A 46 -13.98 -14.54 -8.94
CA PHE A 46 -13.65 -14.29 -7.55
C PHE A 46 -13.96 -12.86 -7.16
N ARG A 47 -14.08 -12.65 -5.86
CA ARG A 47 -14.57 -11.40 -5.29
C ARG A 47 -13.89 -11.06 -3.98
N ASN A 48 -13.82 -9.76 -3.68
CA ASN A 48 -13.25 -9.20 -2.46
C ASN A 48 -14.33 -8.49 -1.63
N SER A 49 -14.40 -8.77 -0.33
CA SER A 49 -15.37 -8.19 0.60
C SER A 49 -15.03 -6.79 1.11
N GLY A 50 -13.85 -6.26 0.75
CA GLY A 50 -13.27 -5.07 1.37
C GLY A 50 -12.95 -5.27 2.85
N PHE A 51 -12.60 -4.16 3.50
CA PHE A 51 -12.34 -4.11 4.93
C PHE A 51 -13.66 -4.01 5.69
N TYR A 52 -14.23 -5.17 6.04
CA TYR A 52 -15.53 -5.30 6.70
C TYR A 52 -16.71 -4.75 5.87
N GLY A 53 -16.55 -4.71 4.55
CA GLY A 53 -17.54 -4.18 3.60
C GLY A 53 -16.96 -3.13 2.66
N ILE A 54 -17.76 -2.77 1.65
CA ILE A 54 -17.46 -1.73 0.66
C ILE A 54 -18.68 -0.81 0.58
N ASN A 55 -18.51 0.46 0.91
CA ASN A 55 -19.52 1.48 0.66
C ASN A 55 -19.45 1.94 -0.80
N ILE A 56 -20.46 1.62 -1.61
CA ILE A 56 -20.46 1.90 -3.04
C ILE A 56 -21.38 3.09 -3.31
N GLN A 57 -20.82 4.10 -3.96
CA GLN A 57 -21.50 5.36 -4.30
C GLN A 57 -21.51 5.57 -5.80
N VAL A 58 -22.50 6.29 -6.32
CA VAL A 58 -22.59 6.70 -7.73
C VAL A 58 -21.46 7.65 -8.05
N GLN A 59 -20.37 7.09 -8.57
CA GLN A 59 -19.16 7.78 -9.00
C GLN A 59 -18.28 6.82 -9.82
N ASN A 60 -17.19 7.35 -10.36
CA ASN A 60 -16.19 6.54 -11.04
C ASN A 60 -15.16 6.00 -10.04
N TYR A 61 -14.91 4.69 -10.11
CA TYR A 61 -13.84 4.04 -9.35
C TYR A 61 -12.70 3.68 -10.30
N THR A 62 -11.46 3.96 -9.89
CA THR A 62 -10.27 3.55 -10.65
C THR A 62 -9.82 2.18 -10.17
N ALA A 63 -9.86 1.18 -11.04
CA ALA A 63 -9.41 -0.17 -10.74
C ALA A 63 -8.13 -0.50 -11.51
N ARG A 64 -7.26 -1.29 -10.87
CA ARG A 64 -6.01 -1.78 -11.45
C ARG A 64 -5.75 -3.21 -11.04
N PHE A 65 -5.06 -3.97 -11.89
CA PHE A 65 -4.47 -5.26 -11.53
C PHE A 65 -3.35 -5.60 -12.51
N PHE A 66 -2.44 -6.47 -12.07
CA PHE A 66 -1.58 -7.23 -12.98
C PHE A 66 -2.22 -8.59 -13.22
N TYR A 67 -2.20 -9.03 -14.47
CA TYR A 67 -2.83 -10.28 -14.91
C TYR A 67 -1.93 -11.07 -15.86
N ARG A 68 -2.05 -12.39 -15.82
CA ARG A 68 -1.60 -13.28 -16.90
C ARG A 68 -2.48 -14.53 -16.99
N SER A 69 -2.67 -15.05 -18.19
CA SER A 69 -3.13 -16.43 -18.41
C SER A 69 -1.92 -17.36 -18.44
N LEU A 70 -2.09 -18.62 -18.02
CA LEU A 70 -1.03 -19.63 -18.04
C LEU A 70 -1.25 -20.66 -19.15
N GLY A 71 -0.20 -20.96 -19.92
CA GLY A 71 -0.25 -21.96 -21.00
C GLY A 71 -1.41 -21.74 -21.97
N GLU A 72 -2.24 -22.77 -22.16
CA GLU A 72 -3.40 -22.75 -23.08
C GLU A 72 -4.68 -22.18 -22.44
N ALA A 73 -4.58 -21.50 -21.29
CA ALA A 73 -5.73 -20.86 -20.66
C ALA A 73 -6.32 -19.77 -21.56
N TYR A 74 -7.65 -19.70 -21.63
CA TYR A 74 -8.37 -18.72 -22.44
C TYR A 74 -9.63 -18.20 -21.74
N VAL A 75 -9.89 -16.92 -21.96
CA VAL A 75 -11.12 -16.24 -21.54
C VAL A 75 -12.04 -16.20 -22.74
N ALA A 76 -13.27 -16.72 -22.62
CA ALA A 76 -14.25 -16.63 -23.70
C ALA A 76 -14.51 -15.16 -24.06
N ASP A 77 -14.61 -14.86 -25.35
CA ASP A 77 -14.71 -13.50 -25.91
C ASP A 77 -13.54 -12.55 -25.54
N GLY A 78 -12.47 -13.05 -24.91
CA GLY A 78 -11.31 -12.28 -24.49
C GLY A 78 -11.60 -11.24 -23.39
N GLN A 79 -12.80 -11.20 -22.82
CA GLN A 79 -13.23 -10.13 -21.92
C GLN A 79 -13.57 -10.62 -20.52
N LEU A 80 -13.05 -9.93 -19.50
CA LEU A 80 -13.49 -10.06 -18.12
C LEU A 80 -14.51 -8.99 -17.77
N SER A 81 -15.48 -9.32 -16.93
CA SER A 81 -16.36 -8.34 -16.30
C SER A 81 -15.87 -8.01 -14.89
N ILE A 82 -15.61 -6.74 -14.61
CA ILE A 82 -15.12 -6.27 -13.31
C ILE A 82 -16.08 -5.23 -12.78
N GLY A 83 -16.48 -5.34 -11.52
CA GLY A 83 -17.49 -4.45 -10.98
C GLY A 83 -17.76 -4.62 -9.50
N PHE A 84 -18.92 -4.13 -9.11
CA PHE A 84 -19.42 -4.24 -7.75
C PHE A 84 -20.78 -4.90 -7.72
N SER A 85 -20.99 -5.76 -6.74
CA SER A 85 -22.27 -6.42 -6.51
C SER A 85 -22.66 -6.44 -5.04
N ASP A 86 -23.94 -6.72 -4.78
CA ASP A 86 -24.43 -6.95 -3.43
C ASP A 86 -23.89 -8.25 -2.84
N SER A 87 -24.15 -8.49 -1.55
CA SER A 87 -23.70 -9.72 -0.88
C SER A 87 -24.24 -11.02 -1.49
N THR A 88 -25.35 -10.97 -2.24
CA THR A 88 -25.89 -12.17 -2.93
C THR A 88 -25.29 -12.38 -4.32
N GLY A 89 -24.70 -11.34 -4.92
CA GLY A 89 -24.23 -11.34 -6.30
C GLY A 89 -25.35 -11.18 -7.33
N GLN A 90 -26.58 -10.85 -6.91
CA GLN A 90 -27.74 -10.70 -7.80
C GLN A 90 -27.90 -9.28 -8.32
N ILE A 91 -27.43 -8.28 -7.56
CA ILE A 91 -27.53 -6.86 -7.93
C ILE A 91 -26.13 -6.35 -8.25
N THR A 92 -25.93 -5.86 -9.47
CA THR A 92 -24.70 -5.18 -9.89
C THR A 92 -24.88 -3.68 -9.75
N TYR A 93 -23.95 -3.01 -9.07
CA TYR A 93 -23.98 -1.56 -8.83
C TYR A 93 -23.14 -0.75 -9.83
N GLY A 94 -22.14 -1.39 -10.44
CA GLY A 94 -21.24 -0.82 -11.44
C GLY A 94 -20.42 -1.92 -12.10
N ILE A 95 -20.09 -1.76 -13.38
CA ILE A 95 -19.41 -2.80 -14.15
C ILE A 95 -18.64 -2.21 -15.34
N SER A 96 -17.49 -2.80 -15.64
CA SER A 96 -16.70 -2.57 -16.85
C SER A 96 -16.27 -3.89 -17.46
N LYS A 97 -16.22 -3.96 -18.79
CA LYS A 97 -15.68 -5.09 -19.54
C LYS A 97 -14.28 -4.77 -20.01
N ILE A 98 -13.33 -5.64 -19.70
CA ILE A 98 -11.90 -5.44 -19.95
C ILE A 98 -11.41 -6.53 -20.87
N ASP A 99 -10.95 -6.13 -22.05
CA ASP A 99 -10.31 -7.01 -23.02
C ASP A 99 -8.92 -7.40 -22.50
N VAL A 100 -8.79 -8.65 -22.06
CA VAL A 100 -7.55 -9.23 -21.56
C VAL A 100 -6.83 -10.06 -22.62
N SER A 101 -7.34 -10.13 -23.84
CA SER A 101 -6.66 -10.83 -24.95
C SER A 101 -5.38 -10.12 -25.39
N ILE A 102 -5.22 -8.84 -25.04
CA ILE A 102 -4.00 -8.07 -25.25
C ILE A 102 -2.84 -8.51 -24.35
N ALA A 103 -3.11 -9.24 -23.25
CA ALA A 103 -2.08 -9.70 -22.33
C ALA A 103 -1.35 -10.92 -22.94
N PRO A 104 -0.02 -10.87 -23.07
CA PRO A 104 0.75 -12.04 -23.51
C PRO A 104 0.63 -13.19 -22.50
N ALA A 105 0.40 -14.40 -23.00
CA ALA A 105 0.39 -15.60 -22.15
C ALA A 105 1.69 -15.73 -21.36
N ASP A 106 1.58 -16.25 -20.14
CA ASP A 106 2.65 -16.48 -19.16
C ASP A 106 3.40 -15.22 -18.67
N ASN A 107 3.04 -14.03 -19.17
CA ASN A 107 3.72 -12.77 -18.87
C ASN A 107 2.79 -11.80 -18.14
N TRP A 108 3.24 -11.27 -17.01
CA TRP A 108 2.48 -10.27 -16.25
C TRP A 108 2.21 -9.02 -17.08
N PHE A 109 0.95 -8.60 -17.15
CA PHE A 109 0.52 -7.42 -17.89
C PHE A 109 -0.37 -6.52 -17.02
N PRO A 110 -0.09 -5.21 -16.91
CA PRO A 110 -0.89 -4.29 -16.11
C PRO A 110 -2.16 -3.85 -16.85
N PHE A 111 -3.26 -3.77 -16.10
CA PHE A 111 -4.53 -3.18 -16.52
C PHE A 111 -4.89 -2.03 -15.59
N SER A 112 -5.38 -0.92 -16.15
CA SER A 112 -5.91 0.22 -15.42
C SER A 112 -7.13 0.76 -16.16
N PHE A 113 -8.25 0.87 -15.46
CA PHE A 113 -9.53 1.26 -16.06
C PHE A 113 -10.47 1.88 -15.03
N THR A 114 -11.56 2.46 -15.51
CA THR A 114 -12.61 3.04 -14.67
C THR A 114 -13.81 2.10 -14.62
N ILE A 115 -14.43 1.99 -13.44
CA ILE A 115 -15.72 1.33 -13.23
C ILE A 115 -16.76 2.43 -12.98
N PRO A 116 -17.70 2.66 -13.91
CA PRO A 116 -18.81 3.56 -13.67
C PRO A 116 -19.83 2.87 -12.75
N VAL A 117 -20.05 3.43 -11.56
CA VAL A 117 -21.10 2.99 -10.64
C VAL A 117 -22.37 3.80 -10.89
N PHE A 118 -23.48 3.11 -11.12
CA PHE A 118 -24.76 3.71 -11.52
C PHE A 118 -25.83 3.66 -10.42
N SER A 119 -25.56 3.02 -9.28
CA SER A 119 -26.47 3.05 -8.12
C SER A 119 -25.73 2.99 -6.77
N ASN A 120 -26.28 3.69 -5.76
CA ASN A 120 -25.75 3.68 -4.39
C ASN A 120 -26.19 2.41 -3.65
N THR A 121 -25.38 1.98 -2.68
CA THR A 121 -25.76 0.89 -1.78
C THR A 121 -26.47 1.37 -0.53
N SER A 122 -27.43 0.59 -0.01
CA SER A 122 -28.08 0.82 1.29
C SER A 122 -27.36 0.13 2.47
N SER A 123 -26.32 -0.65 2.17
CA SER A 123 -25.52 -1.43 3.11
C SER A 123 -24.06 -1.44 2.63
N ALA A 124 -23.12 -1.73 3.52
CA ALA A 124 -21.71 -1.97 3.17
C ALA A 124 -21.40 -3.43 2.83
N LYS A 125 -22.36 -4.35 2.95
CA LYS A 125 -22.20 -5.78 2.63
C LYS A 125 -22.22 -6.01 1.11
N ASN A 126 -21.15 -5.61 0.45
CA ASN A 126 -21.00 -5.67 -1.00
C ASN A 126 -19.64 -6.27 -1.36
N PHE A 127 -19.49 -6.62 -2.63
CA PHE A 127 -18.27 -7.20 -3.17
C PHE A 127 -17.74 -6.39 -4.34
N PHE A 128 -16.42 -6.29 -4.46
CA PHE A 128 -15.73 -6.06 -5.73
C PHE A 128 -15.52 -7.43 -6.39
N PHE A 129 -15.84 -7.59 -7.67
CA PHE A 129 -15.72 -8.88 -8.36
C PHE A 129 -14.91 -8.78 -9.65
N ILE A 130 -14.27 -9.89 -10.02
CA ILE A 130 -13.71 -10.17 -11.33
C ILE A 130 -14.38 -11.46 -11.83
N GLU A 131 -15.08 -11.38 -12.95
CA GLU A 131 -15.91 -12.44 -13.51
C GLU A 131 -15.45 -12.84 -14.92
N PHE A 132 -15.31 -14.14 -15.11
CA PHE A 132 -15.05 -14.80 -16.37
C PHE A 132 -16.37 -15.22 -17.01
N PRO A 133 -16.56 -14.98 -18.32
CA PRO A 133 -17.75 -15.43 -19.03
C PRO A 133 -17.80 -16.97 -19.15
N PRO A 134 -18.99 -17.54 -19.35
CA PRO A 134 -19.15 -18.95 -19.74
C PRO A 134 -18.29 -19.30 -20.95
N GLY A 135 -17.72 -20.51 -20.95
CA GLY A 135 -16.82 -21.01 -21.97
C GLY A 135 -15.34 -20.77 -21.67
N SER A 136 -15.01 -20.00 -20.63
CA SER A 136 -13.61 -19.78 -20.22
C SER A 136 -13.02 -21.02 -19.56
N LYS A 137 -11.69 -21.23 -19.71
CA LYS A 137 -10.97 -22.37 -19.12
C LYS A 137 -9.51 -22.04 -18.87
N GLY A 138 -8.94 -22.65 -17.83
CA GLY A 138 -7.52 -22.67 -17.55
C GLY A 138 -7.16 -21.95 -16.26
N ASP A 139 -5.88 -21.67 -16.13
CA ASP A 139 -5.30 -21.01 -14.96
C ASP A 139 -4.95 -19.55 -15.28
N PHE A 140 -5.33 -18.67 -14.36
CA PHE A 140 -5.16 -17.23 -14.46
C PHE A 140 -4.55 -16.71 -13.18
N GLU A 141 -3.67 -15.72 -13.28
CA GLU A 141 -2.98 -15.18 -12.12
C GLU A 141 -3.17 -13.67 -12.04
N PHE A 142 -3.40 -13.18 -10.81
CA PHE A 142 -3.66 -11.78 -10.51
C PHE A 142 -2.78 -11.30 -9.36
N ASN A 143 -2.22 -10.11 -9.49
CA ASN A 143 -1.48 -9.42 -8.43
C ASN A 143 -1.85 -7.93 -8.41
N LEU A 144 -1.61 -7.25 -7.29
CA LEU A 144 -1.95 -5.84 -7.06
C LEU A 144 -3.35 -5.44 -7.54
N VAL A 145 -4.35 -6.27 -7.23
CA VAL A 145 -5.74 -5.90 -7.48
C VAL A 145 -6.11 -4.74 -6.56
N SER A 146 -6.38 -3.57 -7.13
CA SER A 146 -6.74 -2.35 -6.40
C SER A 146 -7.97 -1.71 -7.02
N CYS A 147 -8.75 -1.03 -6.19
CA CYS A 147 -9.89 -0.25 -6.62
C CYS A 147 -10.08 0.94 -5.68
N PHE A 148 -9.94 2.15 -6.22
CA PHE A 148 -10.02 3.39 -5.46
C PHE A 148 -11.27 4.20 -5.88
N PRO A 149 -12.06 4.70 -4.92
CA PRO A 149 -12.96 5.83 -5.19
C PRO A 149 -12.14 7.10 -5.47
N PRO A 150 -12.79 8.23 -5.83
CA PRO A 150 -12.12 9.53 -5.76
C PRO A 150 -11.49 9.75 -4.38
N THR A 151 -10.25 10.23 -4.39
CA THR A 151 -9.43 10.43 -3.21
C THR A 151 -9.37 11.91 -2.85
N TYR A 152 -9.04 12.21 -1.59
CA TYR A 152 -8.89 13.58 -1.13
C TYR A 152 -7.86 14.34 -1.98
N LYS A 153 -8.23 15.55 -2.42
CA LYS A 153 -7.44 16.40 -3.32
C LYS A 153 -7.01 15.72 -4.64
N ASP A 154 -7.79 14.73 -5.09
CA ASP A 154 -7.54 13.95 -6.31
C ASP A 154 -6.14 13.29 -6.36
N ARG A 155 -5.56 13.01 -5.19
CA ARG A 155 -4.24 12.39 -5.08
C ARG A 155 -4.29 10.93 -5.53
N VAL A 156 -3.52 10.56 -6.56
CA VAL A 156 -3.32 9.16 -6.92
C VAL A 156 -2.78 8.40 -5.71
N ASN A 157 -3.32 7.21 -5.43
CA ASN A 157 -2.95 6.42 -4.25
C ASN A 157 -3.21 7.15 -2.91
N GLY A 158 -4.12 8.13 -2.92
CA GLY A 158 -4.37 9.04 -1.81
C GLY A 158 -5.39 8.56 -0.77
N ALA A 159 -5.69 9.46 0.17
CA ALA A 159 -6.57 9.19 1.29
C ALA A 159 -8.06 9.13 0.90
N ARG A 160 -8.82 8.33 1.64
CA ARG A 160 -10.29 8.25 1.52
C ARG A 160 -10.93 9.59 1.89
N MET A 161 -11.76 10.12 1.00
CA MET A 161 -12.30 11.49 1.06
C MET A 161 -12.98 11.87 2.38
N ASP A 162 -13.91 11.05 2.88
CA ASP A 162 -14.69 11.35 4.08
C ASP A 162 -13.84 11.41 5.35
N ILE A 163 -12.90 10.47 5.52
CA ILE A 163 -11.96 10.45 6.66
C ILE A 163 -10.99 11.64 6.56
N ALA A 164 -10.43 11.86 5.37
CA ALA A 164 -9.52 12.97 5.13
C ALA A 164 -10.16 14.34 5.42
N GLN A 165 -11.41 14.52 5.02
CA GLN A 165 -12.15 15.76 5.28
C GLN A 165 -12.34 16.00 6.78
N VAL A 166 -12.65 14.97 7.57
CA VAL A 166 -12.74 15.10 9.03
C VAL A 166 -11.42 15.58 9.63
N PHE A 167 -10.27 15.04 9.17
CA PHE A 167 -8.97 15.51 9.62
C PHE A 167 -8.69 16.97 9.21
N ALA A 168 -9.05 17.36 7.98
CA ALA A 168 -8.91 18.74 7.53
C ALA A 168 -9.77 19.72 8.34
N ASP A 169 -11.01 19.33 8.67
CA ASP A 169 -11.96 20.16 9.42
C ASP A 169 -11.53 20.37 10.87
N LEU A 170 -10.79 19.42 11.47
CA LEU A 170 -10.16 19.58 12.79
C LEU A 170 -9.09 20.67 12.81
N LYS A 171 -8.50 21.01 11.64
CA LYS A 171 -7.39 21.97 11.49
C LYS A 171 -6.24 21.69 12.46
N PRO A 172 -5.68 20.47 12.47
CA PRO A 172 -4.61 20.13 13.39
C PRO A 172 -3.37 20.97 13.09
N GLY A 173 -2.73 21.52 14.12
CA GLY A 173 -1.44 22.20 13.96
C GLY A 173 -0.34 21.21 13.54
N TYR A 174 -0.40 19.99 14.08
CA TYR A 174 0.62 18.96 13.87
C TYR A 174 0.00 17.58 13.67
N VAL A 175 0.70 16.74 12.91
CA VAL A 175 0.42 15.30 12.79
C VAL A 175 1.72 14.52 12.99
N ARG A 176 1.73 13.62 13.97
CA ARG A 176 2.84 12.70 14.23
C ARG A 176 2.71 11.43 13.37
N LEU A 177 3.78 11.00 12.71
CA LEU A 177 3.81 9.83 11.81
C LEU A 177 5.23 9.27 11.66
N PRO A 178 5.43 8.03 11.15
CA PRO A 178 4.42 6.98 10.95
C PRO A 178 4.17 6.17 12.24
N GLY A 179 4.81 6.54 13.35
CA GLY A 179 4.69 5.87 14.65
C GLY A 179 3.46 6.26 15.46
N GLY A 180 3.25 5.73 16.67
CA GLY A 180 4.18 5.08 17.61
C GLY A 180 4.63 3.66 17.27
N ASN A 181 4.14 2.64 17.97
CA ASN A 181 4.70 1.27 17.93
C ASN A 181 4.83 0.64 16.52
N ASP A 182 4.11 1.14 15.53
CA ASP A 182 4.22 0.65 14.15
C ASP A 182 5.51 1.11 13.44
N LEU A 183 6.19 2.16 13.94
CA LEU A 183 7.54 2.56 13.56
C LEU A 183 8.58 1.51 14.00
N GLU A 184 8.53 1.12 15.26
CA GLU A 184 9.45 0.16 15.89
C GLU A 184 9.34 -1.24 15.27
N GLY A 185 8.12 -1.62 14.93
CA GLY A 185 7.77 -2.92 14.40
C GLY A 185 7.95 -4.08 15.39
N PRO A 186 7.50 -5.29 15.03
CA PRO A 186 7.62 -6.46 15.89
C PRO A 186 9.07 -6.90 16.15
N THR A 187 9.97 -6.65 15.20
CA THR A 187 11.40 -6.96 15.27
C THR A 187 12.17 -5.91 14.47
N ILE A 188 13.50 -5.81 14.66
CA ILE A 188 14.36 -4.85 13.95
C ILE A 188 14.23 -5.00 12.42
N LEU A 189 14.04 -6.23 11.92
CA LEU A 189 13.85 -6.52 10.50
C LEU A 189 12.45 -6.18 9.98
N GLU A 190 11.45 -6.07 10.87
CA GLU A 190 10.05 -5.79 10.54
C GLU A 190 9.61 -4.37 10.98
N ARG A 191 10.58 -3.51 11.31
CA ARG A 191 10.38 -2.07 11.54
C ARG A 191 9.80 -1.35 10.32
N PHE A 192 9.36 -0.12 10.50
CA PHE A 192 9.11 0.75 9.35
C PHE A 192 10.43 1.11 8.65
N ILE A 193 10.54 0.75 7.38
CA ILE A 193 11.72 1.02 6.54
C ILE A 193 11.26 1.94 5.41
N TRP A 194 11.54 3.24 5.53
CA TRP A 194 10.95 4.28 4.70
C TRP A 194 11.10 4.05 3.19
N ASN A 195 12.28 3.59 2.75
CA ASN A 195 12.57 3.40 1.33
C ASN A 195 11.84 2.19 0.72
N ASN A 196 11.27 1.29 1.53
CA ASN A 196 10.37 0.24 1.06
C ASN A 196 8.94 0.76 0.76
N THR A 197 8.69 2.06 0.98
CA THR A 197 7.35 2.66 0.93
C THR A 197 7.18 3.72 -0.16
N ILE A 198 8.22 4.02 -0.95
CA ILE A 198 8.22 5.19 -1.85
C ILE A 198 8.20 4.85 -3.34
N ASP A 199 8.58 3.63 -3.72
CA ASP A 199 8.67 3.23 -5.14
C ASP A 199 7.28 2.89 -5.71
N LEU A 200 7.21 2.40 -6.95
CA LEU A 200 6.01 1.80 -7.52
C LEU A 200 5.47 0.68 -6.61
N LEU A 201 4.14 0.49 -6.60
CA LEU A 201 3.49 -0.47 -5.69
C LEU A 201 3.99 -1.90 -5.91
N GLU A 202 4.37 -2.27 -7.14
CA GLU A 202 4.99 -3.56 -7.44
C GLU A 202 6.35 -3.77 -6.78
N ASN A 203 7.00 -2.72 -6.32
CA ASN A 203 8.29 -2.78 -5.63
C ASN A 203 8.17 -2.56 -4.11
N ARG A 204 6.94 -2.37 -3.58
CA ARG A 204 6.71 -2.19 -2.14
C ARG A 204 6.44 -3.55 -1.49
N PRO A 205 7.35 -4.10 -0.67
CA PRO A 205 7.19 -5.46 -0.15
C PRO A 205 6.06 -5.58 0.88
N GLY A 206 5.64 -4.46 1.47
CA GLY A 206 4.85 -4.45 2.69
C GLY A 206 5.65 -4.97 3.89
N ARG A 207 5.00 -5.06 5.06
CA ARG A 207 5.58 -5.69 6.26
C ARG A 207 4.50 -6.16 7.21
N ARG A 208 4.88 -6.99 8.17
CA ARG A 208 4.02 -7.29 9.32
C ARG A 208 3.95 -6.03 10.21
N GLY A 209 2.76 -5.49 10.38
CA GLY A 209 2.51 -4.38 11.30
C GLY A 209 2.46 -4.84 12.75
N THR A 210 2.45 -3.88 13.66
CA THR A 210 2.37 -4.11 15.11
C THR A 210 0.93 -4.43 15.56
N TRP A 211 -0.07 -3.85 14.89
CA TRP A 211 -1.47 -3.91 15.34
C TRP A 211 -2.33 -4.85 14.50
N THR A 212 -2.60 -4.48 13.25
CA THR A 212 -3.69 -5.04 12.43
C THR A 212 -3.19 -5.93 11.29
N GLY A 213 -2.20 -6.77 11.55
CA GLY A 213 -1.75 -7.78 10.59
C GLY A 213 -0.66 -7.29 9.65
N TYR A 214 -0.97 -7.12 8.36
CA TYR A 214 0.02 -6.81 7.32
C TYR A 214 -0.21 -5.40 6.76
N ASN A 215 0.82 -4.58 6.77
CA ASN A 215 0.82 -3.27 6.14
C ASN A 215 1.29 -3.45 4.69
N THR A 216 0.49 -2.96 3.74
CA THR A 216 0.86 -3.01 2.32
C THR A 216 1.97 -2.02 1.97
N GLU A 217 2.18 -1.01 2.83
CA GLU A 217 2.99 0.17 2.56
C GLU A 217 2.53 0.95 1.31
N GLY A 218 1.26 0.76 0.92
CA GLY A 218 0.62 1.51 -0.16
C GLY A 218 0.39 2.98 0.20
N PHE A 219 0.04 3.28 1.46
CA PHE A 219 0.01 4.65 1.97
C PHE A 219 1.35 4.92 2.69
N GLY A 220 2.40 5.09 1.90
CA GLY A 220 3.80 5.16 2.34
C GLY A 220 4.24 6.57 2.69
N LEU A 221 5.56 6.79 2.80
CA LEU A 221 6.14 8.05 3.28
C LEU A 221 5.68 9.27 2.46
N ILE A 222 5.69 9.17 1.13
CA ILE A 222 5.27 10.27 0.24
C ILE A 222 3.77 10.55 0.44
N GLU A 223 2.93 9.50 0.46
CA GLU A 223 1.49 9.66 0.61
C GLU A 223 1.11 10.22 1.99
N LEU A 224 1.75 9.74 3.06
CA LEU A 224 1.56 10.22 4.43
C LEU A 224 1.90 11.71 4.56
N LEU A 225 3.08 12.14 4.10
CA LEU A 225 3.49 13.54 4.22
C LEU A 225 2.70 14.46 3.30
N THR A 226 2.37 14.02 2.08
CA THR A 226 1.50 14.76 1.18
C THR A 226 0.12 14.95 1.80
N PHE A 227 -0.42 13.93 2.47
CA PHE A 227 -1.69 14.05 3.18
C PHE A 227 -1.63 15.08 4.32
N VAL A 228 -0.55 15.10 5.11
CA VAL A 228 -0.35 16.10 6.16
C VAL A 228 -0.31 17.53 5.60
N GLU A 229 0.38 17.74 4.48
CA GLU A 229 0.37 19.03 3.77
C GLU A 229 -1.04 19.38 3.25
N ASP A 230 -1.75 18.43 2.65
CA ASP A 230 -3.06 18.63 2.03
C ASP A 230 -4.17 18.99 3.04
N ILE A 231 -4.03 18.58 4.31
CA ILE A 231 -4.91 18.97 5.41
C ILE A 231 -4.44 20.23 6.14
N GLY A 232 -3.32 20.83 5.71
CA GLY A 232 -2.79 22.08 6.26
C GLY A 232 -2.07 21.94 7.60
N ALA A 233 -1.55 20.74 7.91
CA ALA A 233 -0.85 20.46 9.16
C ALA A 233 0.67 20.40 8.97
N THR A 234 1.42 20.43 10.07
CA THR A 234 2.88 20.25 10.07
C THR A 234 3.24 18.83 10.53
N PRO A 235 4.11 18.10 9.81
CA PRO A 235 4.52 16.77 10.25
C PRO A 235 5.47 16.84 11.46
N ILE A 236 5.28 15.92 12.40
CA ILE A 236 6.30 15.48 13.35
C ILE A 236 6.74 14.10 12.88
N LEU A 237 7.90 14.03 12.24
CA LEU A 237 8.41 12.80 11.63
C LEU A 237 9.15 11.97 12.68
N ALA A 238 8.61 10.81 13.03
CA ALA A 238 9.31 9.85 13.86
C ALA A 238 10.23 8.96 13.00
N VAL A 239 11.49 8.84 13.41
CA VAL A 239 12.51 8.04 12.72
C VAL A 239 12.94 6.87 13.58
N TYR A 240 13.23 5.72 12.96
CA TYR A 240 13.59 4.53 13.71
C TYR A 240 14.94 4.70 14.42
N ALA A 241 14.96 4.44 15.73
CA ALA A 241 16.12 4.69 16.59
C ALA A 241 16.80 3.42 17.12
N GLY A 242 16.67 2.28 16.44
CA GLY A 242 17.39 1.06 16.79
C GLY A 242 16.78 0.22 17.92
N TYR A 243 15.46 0.30 18.15
CA TYR A 243 14.74 -0.52 19.12
C TYR A 243 13.43 -1.05 18.55
N SER A 244 13.09 -2.30 18.85
CA SER A 244 11.86 -2.96 18.41
C SER A 244 11.12 -3.66 19.55
N LEU A 245 9.84 -3.97 19.31
CA LEU A 245 8.90 -4.45 20.33
C LEU A 245 9.16 -5.88 20.82
N ASP A 246 10.10 -6.61 20.22
CA ASP A 246 10.63 -7.86 20.80
C ASP A 246 11.66 -7.62 21.91
N GLY A 247 11.84 -6.37 22.32
CA GLY A 247 12.72 -5.96 23.42
C GLY A 247 14.18 -5.83 23.01
N LYS A 248 14.51 -5.93 21.72
CA LYS A 248 15.89 -5.85 21.24
C LYS A 248 16.27 -4.44 20.84
N ALA A 249 17.47 -4.05 21.26
CA ALA A 249 18.16 -2.85 20.79
C ALA A 249 19.33 -3.23 19.91
N VAL A 250 19.56 -2.46 18.85
CA VAL A 250 20.76 -2.56 18.01
C VAL A 250 22.00 -2.22 18.86
N PRO A 251 23.05 -3.06 18.88
CA PRO A 251 24.29 -2.77 19.59
C PRO A 251 24.90 -1.41 19.20
N GLN A 252 25.59 -0.76 20.14
CA GLN A 252 26.13 0.59 19.94
C GLN A 252 27.07 0.70 18.73
N ASP A 253 27.91 -0.32 18.51
CA ASP A 253 28.85 -0.44 17.39
C ASP A 253 28.19 -0.83 16.06
N GLU A 254 26.89 -1.16 16.07
CA GLU A 254 26.10 -1.54 14.90
C GLU A 254 25.05 -0.47 14.52
N LEU A 255 25.04 0.70 15.18
CA LEU A 255 24.03 1.75 14.92
C LEU A 255 24.21 2.49 13.60
N GLN A 256 25.44 2.54 13.08
CA GLN A 256 25.78 3.43 11.94
C GLN A 256 24.87 3.23 10.71
N PRO A 257 24.56 1.99 10.26
CA PRO A 257 23.66 1.79 9.12
C PRO A 257 22.26 2.40 9.33
N TYR A 258 21.73 2.38 10.55
CA TYR A 258 20.41 2.95 10.87
C TYR A 258 20.45 4.48 10.92
N ILE A 259 21.56 5.06 11.38
CA ILE A 259 21.79 6.52 11.30
C ILE A 259 21.87 6.96 9.84
N ASP A 260 22.60 6.21 8.99
CA ASP A 260 22.72 6.50 7.57
C ASP A 260 21.37 6.38 6.83
N GLU A 261 20.52 5.44 7.23
CA GLU A 261 19.15 5.32 6.72
C GLU A 261 18.31 6.58 7.02
N VAL A 262 18.39 7.09 8.25
CA VAL A 262 17.67 8.32 8.65
C VAL A 262 18.22 9.54 7.93
N ILE A 263 19.54 9.63 7.72
CA ILE A 263 20.14 10.70 6.90
C ILE A 263 19.59 10.65 5.47
N LYS A 264 19.50 9.46 4.86
CA LYS A 264 18.92 9.32 3.52
C LYS A 264 17.43 9.66 3.49
N GLU A 265 16.68 9.30 4.54
CA GLU A 265 15.28 9.67 4.69
C GLU A 265 15.12 11.20 4.73
N LEU A 266 15.88 11.89 5.58
CA LEU A 266 15.82 13.34 5.70
C LEU A 266 16.33 14.05 4.45
N ASP A 267 17.40 13.56 3.81
CA ASP A 267 17.87 14.09 2.53
C ASP A 267 16.80 13.89 1.43
N PHE A 268 16.14 12.73 1.38
CA PHE A 268 15.04 12.46 0.46
C PHE A 268 13.89 13.42 0.68
N LEU A 269 13.56 13.76 1.92
CA LEU A 269 12.44 14.63 2.25
C LEU A 269 12.76 16.12 2.07
N THR A 270 13.97 16.55 2.43
CA THR A 270 14.28 17.99 2.62
C THR A 270 15.23 18.57 1.59
N ALA A 271 16.02 17.76 0.89
CA ALA A 271 17.01 18.29 -0.04
C ALA A 271 16.39 18.67 -1.39
N TYR A 272 16.93 19.72 -2.01
CA TYR A 272 16.67 20.03 -3.41
C TYR A 272 17.39 19.04 -4.34
N ALA A 273 16.72 18.64 -5.42
CA ALA A 273 17.24 17.68 -6.39
C ALA A 273 18.57 18.10 -7.03
N SER A 274 18.79 19.41 -7.23
CA SER A 274 20.03 19.94 -7.82
C SER A 274 21.29 19.65 -7.01
N ASN A 275 21.14 19.37 -5.71
CA ASN A 275 22.24 19.31 -4.76
C ASN A 275 22.39 17.93 -4.10
N ASN A 276 21.42 17.02 -4.26
CA ASN A 276 21.40 15.74 -3.55
C ASN A 276 20.66 14.66 -4.36
N SER A 277 21.26 13.48 -4.47
CA SER A 277 20.68 12.35 -5.21
C SER A 277 19.36 11.84 -4.61
N MET A 278 19.16 11.94 -3.30
CA MET A 278 17.90 11.59 -2.66
C MET A 278 16.80 12.61 -2.99
N GLY A 279 17.13 13.90 -3.08
CA GLY A 279 16.21 14.92 -3.60
C GLY A 279 15.81 14.66 -5.06
N ALA A 280 16.77 14.25 -5.89
CA ALA A 280 16.52 13.87 -7.28
C ALA A 280 15.64 12.61 -7.39
N LEU A 281 15.82 11.64 -6.48
CA LEU A 281 14.96 10.46 -6.38
C LEU A 281 13.51 10.86 -6.04
N ARG A 282 13.31 11.77 -5.06
CA ARG A 282 11.99 12.28 -4.70
C ARG A 282 11.28 12.94 -5.89
N GLU A 283 12.02 13.75 -6.65
CA GLU A 283 11.51 14.38 -7.88
C GLU A 283 11.13 13.35 -8.95
N HIS A 284 11.97 12.35 -9.18
CA HIS A 284 11.69 11.26 -10.12
C HIS A 284 10.42 10.48 -9.75
N LEU A 285 10.14 10.33 -8.45
CA LEU A 285 8.94 9.68 -7.93
C LEU A 285 7.70 10.60 -7.91
N GLY A 286 7.78 11.78 -8.52
CA GLY A 286 6.64 12.68 -8.73
C GLY A 286 6.47 13.76 -7.66
N ARG A 287 7.45 13.96 -6.77
CA ARG A 287 7.45 15.05 -5.77
C ARG A 287 8.70 15.93 -5.91
N SER A 288 8.61 16.97 -6.73
CA SER A 288 9.72 17.91 -6.97
C SER A 288 10.10 18.72 -5.73
N GLU A 289 9.11 19.35 -5.09
CA GLU A 289 9.36 20.22 -3.93
C GLU A 289 9.76 19.42 -2.69
N PRO A 290 10.74 19.90 -1.89
CA PRO A 290 10.98 19.37 -0.54
C PRO A 290 9.72 19.43 0.33
N PHE A 291 9.66 18.55 1.33
CA PHE A 291 8.67 18.64 2.41
C PHE A 291 9.16 19.59 3.51
N ASP A 292 8.24 20.31 4.15
CA ASP A 292 8.53 21.14 5.33
C ASP A 292 8.67 20.27 6.58
N ILE A 293 9.87 19.71 6.81
CA ILE A 293 10.18 18.92 8.00
C ILE A 293 10.89 19.81 9.03
N ARG A 294 10.14 20.21 10.07
CA ARG A 294 10.65 21.07 11.17
C ARG A 294 10.90 20.32 12.47
N TYR A 295 10.26 19.17 12.64
CA TYR A 295 10.29 18.38 13.86
C TYR A 295 10.55 16.91 13.52
N VAL A 296 11.57 16.33 14.15
CA VAL A 296 11.91 14.91 14.01
C VAL A 296 11.98 14.29 15.40
N GLU A 297 11.21 13.24 15.62
CA GLU A 297 11.27 12.44 16.85
C GLU A 297 12.19 11.23 16.65
N ILE A 298 13.19 11.06 17.52
CA ILE A 298 14.17 9.97 17.39
C ILE A 298 13.69 8.77 18.21
N GLY A 299 12.92 7.90 17.59
CA GLY A 299 12.38 6.69 18.20
C GLY A 299 10.90 6.81 18.60
N ASN A 300 10.48 5.95 19.52
CA ASN A 300 9.13 5.92 20.09
C ASN A 300 9.19 5.21 21.44
N GLU A 301 8.61 5.83 22.49
CA GLU A 301 8.48 5.23 23.82
C GLU A 301 9.76 4.59 24.39
N ASP A 302 10.93 5.13 24.05
CA ASP A 302 12.23 4.59 24.43
C ASP A 302 12.50 4.60 25.95
N PHE A 303 11.58 5.16 26.75
CA PHE A 303 11.55 4.93 28.20
C PHE A 303 11.40 3.44 28.57
N PHE A 304 10.80 2.61 27.71
CA PHE A 304 10.82 1.15 27.86
C PHE A 304 12.19 0.50 27.56
N ALA A 305 13.09 1.25 26.92
CA ALA A 305 14.43 0.82 26.53
C ALA A 305 15.51 1.79 27.03
N ALA A 306 15.27 2.46 28.17
CA ALA A 306 16.08 3.60 28.62
C ALA A 306 17.58 3.29 28.75
N SER A 307 17.94 2.06 29.14
CA SER A 307 19.34 1.63 29.22
C SER A 307 20.05 1.69 27.86
N SER A 308 19.39 1.24 26.78
CA SER A 308 19.99 1.31 25.45
C SER A 308 19.83 2.70 24.82
N TYR A 309 18.78 3.43 25.17
CA TYR A 309 18.57 4.80 24.67
C TYR A 309 19.69 5.76 25.11
N SER A 310 20.34 5.47 26.25
CA SER A 310 21.51 6.21 26.73
C SER A 310 22.68 6.27 25.73
N TYR A 311 22.80 5.29 24.82
CA TYR A 311 23.78 5.33 23.72
C TYR A 311 23.12 5.58 22.36
N ARG A 312 21.87 5.14 22.13
CA ARG A 312 21.18 5.35 20.85
C ARG A 312 20.88 6.82 20.60
N TRP A 313 20.25 7.51 21.56
CA TRP A 313 19.92 8.94 21.43
C TRP A 313 21.15 9.79 21.05
N PRO A 314 22.25 9.80 21.83
CA PRO A 314 23.38 10.67 21.49
C PRO A 314 24.03 10.28 20.16
N ALA A 315 24.02 8.99 19.77
CA ALA A 315 24.55 8.56 18.47
C ALA A 315 23.76 9.17 17.30
N PHE A 316 22.43 9.10 17.34
CA PHE A 316 21.57 9.71 16.32
C PHE A 316 21.59 11.24 16.42
N TYR A 317 21.29 11.80 17.59
CA TYR A 317 21.14 13.24 17.80
C TYR A 317 22.40 14.02 17.39
N ASN A 318 23.59 13.56 17.79
CA ASN A 318 24.83 14.30 17.51
C ASN A 318 25.10 14.40 16.00
N VAL A 319 24.84 13.35 15.24
CA VAL A 319 25.04 13.34 13.78
C VAL A 319 23.96 14.18 13.10
N LEU A 320 22.70 13.98 13.47
CA LEU A 320 21.57 14.63 12.80
C LEU A 320 21.52 16.15 13.10
N SER A 321 21.73 16.57 14.35
CA SER A 321 21.73 18.00 14.73
C SER A 321 22.88 18.81 14.10
N GLN A 322 24.00 18.15 13.78
CA GLN A 322 25.11 18.77 13.05
C GLN A 322 24.83 18.90 11.55
N ARG A 323 23.93 18.08 10.98
CA ARG A 323 23.61 18.11 9.55
C ARG A 323 22.37 18.96 9.25
N TYR A 324 21.38 18.94 10.14
CA TYR A 324 20.07 19.54 9.92
C TYR A 324 19.76 20.61 10.98
N HIS A 325 20.42 21.76 10.88
CA HIS A 325 20.36 22.83 11.88
C HIS A 325 18.98 23.51 12.03
N THR A 326 18.09 23.33 11.06
CA THR A 326 16.73 23.91 11.09
C THR A 326 15.69 22.94 11.65
N ILE A 327 16.07 21.69 11.92
CA ILE A 327 15.18 20.66 12.48
C ILE A 327 15.32 20.67 14.00
N THR A 328 14.18 20.69 14.69
CA THR A 328 14.11 20.41 16.13
C THR A 328 13.98 18.90 16.33
N PHE A 329 14.94 18.31 17.04
CA PHE A 329 14.89 16.89 17.40
C PHE A 329 14.20 16.71 18.76
N ILE A 330 13.26 15.76 18.81
CA ILE A 330 12.42 15.42 19.98
C ILE A 330 12.85 14.07 20.54
#